data_AF-A0A925V2N6-F1
#
_entry.id   AF-A0A925V2N6-F1
#
_cell.length_a   1.000
_cell.length_b   1.000
_cell.length_c   1.000
_cell.angle_alpha   90.00
_cell.angle_beta   90.00
_cell.angle_gamma   90.00
#
_symmetry.space_group_name_H-M   'P 1'
#
loop_
_entity.id
_entity.type
_entity.pdbx_description
1 polymer ?
#
loop_
_entity_poly.entity_id
_entity_poly.type
_entity_poly.pdbx_seq_one_letter_code
_entity_poly.pdbx_strand_id
1 'polypeptide(L)'
;MMGLVLFAAGLGLAHLFGLANKEESRPGFFLLAQWVVLLSLLYVTVMLALRGDPRGWVGIPFVLLWHFPWPFVRAVAIPRGWWRIAWLMTRASAWTWYDDNRGGSVVAAAWASLRARDRAAALAFVERRCERDG
;
A
#
# COMPACT_ATOMS: atom_id res chain seq x y z
N MET A 1 -18.55 14.22 -2.43
CA MET A 1 -17.24 14.33 -3.11
C MET A 1 -16.17 14.98 -2.24
N MET A 2 -16.45 16.09 -1.53
CA MET A 2 -15.48 16.81 -0.70
C MET A 2 -14.72 15.93 0.33
N GLY A 3 -15.42 15.01 1.00
CA GLY A 3 -14.80 14.13 2.00
C GLY A 3 -13.79 13.13 1.43
N LEU A 4 -13.99 12.65 0.20
CA LEU A 4 -13.07 11.70 -0.45
C LEU A 4 -11.76 12.40 -0.89
N VAL A 5 -11.85 13.68 -1.25
CA VAL A 5 -10.69 14.50 -1.68
C VAL A 5 -9.83 14.88 -0.48
N LEU A 6 -10.44 15.35 0.61
CA LEU A 6 -9.72 15.63 1.86
C LEU A 6 -9.08 14.37 2.44
N PHE A 7 -9.73 13.21 2.24
CA PHE A 7 -9.25 11.91 2.66
C PHE A 7 -8.06 11.40 1.84
N ALA A 8 -8.12 11.49 0.51
CA ALA A 8 -6.98 11.17 -0.36
C ALA A 8 -5.80 12.13 -0.13
N ALA A 9 -6.08 13.41 0.13
CA ALA A 9 -5.07 14.40 0.50
C ALA A 9 -4.44 14.08 1.86
N GLY A 10 -5.22 13.68 2.87
CA GLY A 10 -4.72 13.28 4.19
C GLY A 10 -3.86 12.01 4.16
N LEU A 11 -4.30 10.99 3.41
CA LEU A 11 -3.50 9.78 3.15
C LEU A 11 -2.22 10.09 2.38
N GLY A 12 -2.28 10.98 1.39
CA GLY A 12 -1.12 11.45 0.64
C GLY A 12 -0.13 12.25 1.50
N LEU A 13 -0.64 13.13 2.37
CA LEU A 13 0.16 13.92 3.30
C LEU A 13 0.85 13.01 4.30
N ALA A 14 0.09 12.09 4.92
CA ALA A 14 0.66 11.07 5.78
C ALA A 14 1.75 10.31 5.01
N HIS A 15 1.44 9.79 3.81
CA HIS A 15 2.40 9.06 3.00
C HIS A 15 3.71 9.83 2.75
N LEU A 16 3.60 11.13 2.45
CA LEU A 16 4.74 12.04 2.29
C LEU A 16 5.52 12.24 3.60
N PHE A 17 4.83 12.39 4.73
CA PHE A 17 5.47 12.54 6.05
C PHE A 17 6.21 11.26 6.49
N GLY A 18 5.66 10.07 6.24
CA GLY A 18 6.37 8.81 6.53
C GLY A 18 7.53 8.52 5.56
N LEU A 19 7.51 9.07 4.34
CA LEU A 19 8.66 9.03 3.42
C LEU A 19 9.76 10.04 3.79
N ALA A 20 9.38 11.17 4.36
CA ALA A 20 10.29 12.23 4.79
C ALA A 20 11.01 11.90 6.12
N ASN A 21 10.42 11.04 6.95
CA ASN A 21 10.96 10.69 8.25
C ASN A 21 12.04 9.60 8.10
N LYS A 22 13.25 10.02 7.75
CA LYS A 22 14.47 9.18 7.73
C LYS A 22 15.05 8.91 9.12
N GLU A 23 14.51 9.52 10.17
CA GLU A 23 15.05 9.41 11.53
C GLU A 23 14.38 8.30 12.34
N GLU A 24 15.14 7.22 12.43
CA GLU A 24 14.93 5.89 13.03
C GLU A 24 14.60 5.87 14.54
N SER A 25 14.27 6.99 15.19
CA SER A 25 14.31 7.09 16.66
C SER A 25 12.97 6.95 17.40
N ARG A 26 11.81 7.01 16.73
CA ARG A 26 10.49 6.82 17.39
C ARG A 26 9.47 6.07 16.53
N PRO A 27 9.69 4.78 16.23
CA PRO A 27 8.79 3.97 15.40
C PRO A 27 7.37 3.83 15.99
N GLY A 28 7.22 3.88 17.32
CA GLY A 28 5.95 3.60 17.97
C GLY A 28 4.83 4.61 17.72
N PHE A 29 5.13 5.92 17.67
CA PHE A 29 4.08 6.95 17.59
C PHE A 29 3.42 7.02 16.21
N PHE A 30 4.22 7.00 15.14
CA PHE A 30 3.69 7.02 13.77
C PHE A 30 2.95 5.72 13.42
N LEU A 31 3.46 4.58 13.88
CA LEU A 31 2.79 3.29 13.74
C LEU A 31 1.43 3.31 14.47
N LEU A 32 1.40 3.77 15.72
CA LEU A 32 0.16 3.86 16.50
C LEU A 32 -0.86 4.81 15.85
N ALA A 33 -0.42 6.02 15.45
CA ALA A 33 -1.28 7.00 14.80
C ALA A 33 -1.89 6.45 13.51
N GLN A 34 -1.10 5.75 12.70
CA GLN A 34 -1.61 5.06 11.53
C GLN A 34 -2.66 4.00 11.90
N TRP A 35 -2.37 3.12 12.85
CA TRP A 35 -3.32 2.06 13.21
C TRP A 35 -4.62 2.65 13.75
N VAL A 36 -4.56 3.74 14.52
CA VAL A 36 -5.73 4.50 14.94
C VAL A 36 -6.53 5.00 13.75
N VAL A 37 -5.87 5.60 12.74
CA VAL A 37 -6.53 6.08 11.51
C VAL A 37 -7.17 4.91 10.76
N LEU A 38 -6.43 3.83 10.51
CA LEU A 38 -6.88 2.66 9.77
C LEU A 38 -8.06 1.95 10.45
N LEU A 39 -7.99 1.75 11.77
CA LEU A 39 -9.07 1.15 12.55
C LEU A 39 -10.30 2.05 12.60
N SER A 40 -10.11 3.37 12.76
CA SER A 40 -11.21 4.33 12.73
C SER A 40 -11.94 4.31 11.39
N LEU A 41 -11.19 4.20 10.29
CA LEU A 41 -11.77 4.10 8.94
C LEU A 41 -12.49 2.78 8.72
N LEU A 42 -11.94 1.67 9.20
CA LEU A 42 -12.62 0.38 9.15
C LEU A 42 -13.94 0.46 9.91
N TYR A 43 -13.92 1.02 11.12
CA TYR A 43 -15.11 1.22 11.93
C TYR A 43 -16.18 2.06 11.21
N VAL A 44 -15.81 3.24 10.68
CA VAL A 44 -16.75 4.12 9.97
C VAL A 44 -17.33 3.43 8.72
N THR A 45 -16.50 2.74 7.93
CA THR A 45 -16.95 2.06 6.71
C THR A 45 -17.88 0.88 7.02
N VAL A 46 -17.61 0.12 8.09
CA VAL A 46 -18.51 -0.93 8.58
C VAL A 46 -19.83 -0.33 9.07
N MET A 47 -19.80 0.75 9.85
CA MET A 47 -21.03 1.42 10.32
C MET A 47 -21.88 1.95 9.16
N LEU A 48 -21.26 2.50 8.12
CA LEU A 48 -21.96 2.91 6.89
C LEU A 48 -22.59 1.72 6.18
N ALA A 49 -21.87 0.60 6.05
CA ALA A 49 -22.39 -0.61 5.40
C ALA A 49 -23.58 -1.21 6.17
N LEU A 50 -23.50 -1.25 7.51
CA LEU A 50 -24.59 -1.71 8.38
C LEU A 50 -25.84 -0.82 8.31
N ARG A 51 -25.67 0.47 8.01
CA ARG A 51 -26.78 1.41 7.77
C ARG A 51 -27.34 1.32 6.34
N GLY A 52 -26.83 0.42 5.51
CA GLY A 52 -27.25 0.27 4.12
C GLY A 52 -26.65 1.31 3.16
N ASP A 53 -25.68 2.11 3.59
CA ASP A 53 -25.01 3.06 2.68
C ASP A 53 -24.04 2.30 1.76
N PRO A 54 -24.20 2.36 0.43
CA PRO A 54 -23.32 1.68 -0.53
C PRO A 54 -21.85 2.10 -0.43
N ARG A 55 -21.56 3.29 0.12
CA ARG A 55 -20.18 3.76 0.34
C ARG A 55 -19.44 2.89 1.34
N GLY A 56 -20.15 2.31 2.33
CA GLY A 56 -19.55 1.38 3.29
C GLY A 56 -19.00 0.13 2.60
N TRP A 57 -19.80 -0.45 1.69
CA TRP A 57 -19.42 -1.63 0.91
C TRP A 57 -18.22 -1.41 0.00
N VAL A 58 -18.03 -0.19 -0.52
CA VAL A 58 -16.84 0.18 -1.31
C VAL A 58 -15.65 0.50 -0.38
N GLY A 59 -15.91 1.12 0.77
CA GLY A 59 -14.88 1.51 1.72
C GLY A 59 -14.20 0.33 2.40
N ILE A 60 -14.94 -0.72 2.77
CA ILE A 60 -14.38 -1.92 3.43
C ILE A 60 -13.23 -2.56 2.65
N PRO A 61 -13.38 -2.95 1.36
CA PRO A 61 -12.28 -3.56 0.62
C PRO A 61 -11.11 -2.60 0.42
N PHE A 62 -11.38 -1.29 0.28
CA PHE A 62 -10.34 -0.27 0.20
C PHE A 62 -9.52 -0.20 1.50
N VAL A 63 -10.16 -0.17 2.66
CA VAL A 63 -9.46 -0.12 3.96
C VAL A 63 -8.72 -1.43 4.24
N LEU A 64 -9.31 -2.57 3.89
CA LEU A 64 -8.66 -3.88 4.03
C LEU A 64 -7.41 -4.01 3.16
N LEU A 65 -7.40 -3.42 1.97
CA LEU A 65 -6.21 -3.38 1.11
C LEU A 65 -5.00 -2.72 1.81
N TRP A 66 -5.24 -1.68 2.61
CA TRP A 66 -4.19 -0.97 3.35
C TRP A 66 -3.76 -1.68 4.63
N HIS A 67 -4.67 -2.43 5.27
CA HIS A 67 -4.32 -3.30 6.40
C HIS A 67 -3.47 -4.49 5.94
N PHE A 68 -3.84 -5.06 4.79
CA PHE A 68 -3.28 -6.31 4.28
C PHE A 68 -2.79 -6.15 2.84
N PRO A 69 -1.81 -5.29 2.58
CA PRO A 69 -1.28 -5.07 1.23
C PRO A 69 -0.67 -6.36 0.67
N TRP A 70 -0.02 -7.17 1.52
CA TRP A 70 0.68 -8.37 1.07
C TRP A 70 -0.24 -9.49 0.54
N PRO A 71 -1.35 -9.85 1.22
CA PRO A 71 -2.37 -10.73 0.62
C PRO A 71 -2.87 -10.27 -0.74
N PHE A 72 -3.13 -8.96 -0.92
CA PHE A 72 -3.51 -8.43 -2.24
C PHE A 72 -2.40 -8.59 -3.27
N VAL A 73 -1.15 -8.28 -2.92
CA VAL A 73 -0.01 -8.45 -3.82
C VAL A 73 0.11 -9.89 -4.29
N ARG A 74 0.03 -10.86 -3.38
CA ARG A 74 0.13 -12.30 -3.70
C ARG A 74 -1.07 -12.85 -4.46
N ALA A 75 -2.29 -12.45 -4.11
CA ALA A 75 -3.50 -13.00 -4.71
C ALA A 75 -3.90 -12.30 -6.02
N VAL A 76 -3.51 -11.03 -6.21
CA VAL A 76 -4.01 -10.20 -7.31
C VAL A 76 -2.86 -9.65 -8.17
N ALA A 77 -1.95 -8.87 -7.58
CA ALA A 77 -0.98 -8.11 -8.37
C ALA A 77 0.05 -9.02 -9.06
N ILE A 78 0.59 -10.02 -8.35
CA ILE A 78 1.57 -10.96 -8.89
C ILE A 78 0.95 -11.87 -9.96
N PRO A 79 -0.20 -12.55 -9.73
CA PRO A 79 -0.81 -13.41 -10.74
C PRO A 79 -1.21 -12.66 -12.02
N ARG A 80 -1.66 -11.40 -11.89
CA ARG A 80 -2.01 -10.55 -13.03
C ARG A 80 -0.81 -9.89 -13.71
N GLY A 81 0.41 -10.12 -13.20
CA GLY A 81 1.62 -9.51 -13.74
C GLY A 81 1.64 -7.99 -13.62
N TRP A 82 1.06 -7.41 -12.57
CA TRP A 82 1.04 -5.97 -12.34
C TRP A 82 2.29 -5.52 -11.56
N TRP A 83 3.46 -5.55 -12.20
CA TRP A 83 4.77 -5.34 -11.54
C TRP A 83 4.91 -4.01 -10.80
N ARG A 84 4.35 -2.92 -11.34
CA ARG A 84 4.35 -1.60 -10.68
C ARG A 84 3.50 -1.60 -9.39
N ILE A 85 2.36 -2.29 -9.42
CA ILE A 85 1.45 -2.36 -8.28
C ILE A 85 2.05 -3.28 -7.20
N ALA A 86 2.63 -4.41 -7.60
CA ALA A 86 3.33 -5.31 -6.68
C ALA A 86 4.45 -4.56 -5.95
N TRP A 87 5.29 -3.81 -6.69
CA TRP A 87 6.33 -2.96 -6.09
C TRP A 87 5.75 -1.93 -5.13
N LEU A 88 4.75 -1.16 -5.56
CA LEU A 88 4.21 -0.03 -4.80
C LEU A 88 3.49 -0.49 -3.53
N MET A 89 2.70 -1.55 -3.60
CA MET A 89 1.98 -2.10 -2.45
C MET A 89 2.91 -2.75 -1.44
N THR A 90 3.98 -3.44 -1.88
CA THR A 90 5.01 -3.96 -0.97
C THR A 90 5.89 -2.84 -0.40
N ARG A 91 6.12 -1.75 -1.12
CA ARG A 91 6.76 -0.57 -0.51
C ARG A 91 5.84 0.11 0.50
N ALA A 92 4.53 0.13 0.23
CA ALA A 92 3.53 0.61 1.17
C ALA A 92 3.37 -0.31 2.39
N SER A 93 3.77 -1.59 2.34
CA SER A 93 3.77 -2.41 3.57
C SER A 93 4.82 -1.96 4.59
N ALA A 94 5.81 -1.16 4.18
CA ALA A 94 6.73 -0.46 5.11
C ALA A 94 6.00 0.45 6.07
N TRP A 95 4.94 1.08 5.56
CA TRP A 95 4.07 1.93 6.34
C TRP A 95 3.41 1.09 7.45
N THR A 96 2.84 -0.08 7.12
CA THR A 96 2.05 -0.89 8.06
C THR A 96 2.84 -1.84 8.96
N TRP A 97 3.99 -2.37 8.50
CA TRP A 97 4.66 -3.49 9.16
C TRP A 97 6.14 -3.25 9.51
N TYR A 98 6.67 -2.05 9.27
CA TYR A 98 8.01 -1.57 9.71
C TYR A 98 9.24 -2.44 9.32
N ASP A 99 9.10 -3.44 8.44
CA ASP A 99 10.20 -4.34 8.07
C ASP A 99 11.09 -3.79 6.91
N ASP A 100 12.17 -4.49 6.53
CA ASP A 100 12.93 -4.17 5.32
C ASP A 100 12.09 -4.41 4.04
N ASN A 101 11.38 -3.36 3.66
CA ASN A 101 10.46 -3.38 2.53
C ASN A 101 11.11 -2.95 1.21
N ARG A 102 12.38 -2.47 1.22
CA ARG A 102 13.06 -2.08 -0.02
C ARG A 102 13.36 -3.30 -0.86
N GLY A 103 14.10 -4.28 -0.31
CA GLY A 103 14.40 -5.53 -0.99
C GLY A 103 13.13 -6.32 -1.34
N GLY A 104 12.19 -6.42 -0.40
CA GLY A 104 10.90 -7.09 -0.62
C GLY A 104 10.09 -6.51 -1.79
N SER A 105 10.08 -5.19 -1.95
CA SER A 105 9.35 -4.53 -3.04
C SER A 105 9.93 -4.86 -4.42
N VAL A 106 11.26 -4.95 -4.53
CA VAL A 106 11.95 -5.32 -5.76
C VAL A 106 11.70 -6.80 -6.09
N VAL A 107 11.74 -7.69 -5.10
CA VAL A 107 11.43 -9.12 -5.28
C VAL A 107 9.97 -9.31 -5.74
N ALA A 108 9.02 -8.61 -5.14
CA ALA A 108 7.62 -8.67 -5.55
C ALA A 108 7.41 -8.18 -6.99
N ALA A 109 8.10 -7.09 -7.37
CA ALA A 109 8.08 -6.57 -8.73
C ALA A 109 8.71 -7.55 -9.74
N ALA A 110 9.85 -8.15 -9.40
CA ALA A 110 10.52 -9.16 -10.19
C ALA A 110 9.63 -10.38 -10.41
N TRP A 111 8.95 -10.86 -9.36
CA TRP A 111 8.04 -11.99 -9.47
C TRP A 111 6.83 -11.67 -10.37
N ALA A 112 6.23 -10.49 -10.23
CA ALA A 112 5.15 -10.05 -11.10
C ALA A 112 5.62 -9.86 -12.55
N SER A 113 6.87 -9.44 -12.78
CA SER A 113 7.43 -9.24 -14.12
C SER A 113 7.46 -10.53 -14.96
N LEU A 114 7.60 -11.70 -14.32
CA LEU A 114 7.56 -13.00 -14.99
C LEU A 114 6.20 -13.31 -15.62
N ARG A 115 5.13 -12.66 -15.14
CA ARG A 115 3.76 -12.82 -15.63
C ARG A 115 3.25 -11.57 -16.37
N ALA A 116 4.12 -10.60 -16.60
CA ALA A 116 3.79 -9.36 -17.27
C ALA A 116 3.50 -9.58 -18.76
N ARG A 117 2.48 -8.89 -19.28
CA ARG A 117 2.22 -8.85 -20.72
C ARG A 117 3.35 -8.15 -21.49
N ASP A 118 3.91 -7.09 -20.92
CA ASP A 118 5.09 -6.39 -21.44
C ASP A 118 6.30 -6.69 -20.54
N ARG A 119 6.95 -7.81 -20.82
CA ARG A 119 8.06 -8.31 -20.02
C ARG A 119 9.31 -7.41 -20.13
N ALA A 120 9.55 -6.81 -21.29
CA ALA A 120 10.70 -5.92 -21.50
C ALA A 120 10.60 -4.67 -20.63
N ALA A 121 9.43 -4.00 -20.62
CA ALA A 121 9.22 -2.84 -19.76
C ALA A 121 9.22 -3.21 -18.27
N ALA A 122 8.74 -4.40 -17.91
CA ALA A 122 8.74 -4.88 -16.54
C ALA A 122 10.16 -5.14 -16.02
N LEU A 123 11.01 -5.82 -16.81
CA LEU A 123 12.40 -6.09 -16.44
C LEU A 123 13.21 -4.79 -16.33
N ALA A 124 13.08 -3.88 -17.30
CA ALA A 124 13.75 -2.58 -17.24
C ALA A 124 13.29 -1.74 -16.03
N PHE A 125 12.04 -1.92 -15.56
CA PHE A 125 11.59 -1.31 -14.32
C PHE A 125 12.27 -1.92 -13.09
N VAL A 126 12.36 -3.25 -13.02
CA VAL A 126 12.97 -3.96 -11.91
C VAL A 126 14.47 -3.64 -11.81
N GLU A 127 15.19 -3.69 -12.94
CA GLU A 127 16.63 -3.41 -13.01
C GLU A 127 16.97 -2.01 -12.48
N ARG A 128 16.26 -0.98 -12.97
CA ARG A 128 16.40 0.40 -12.45
C ARG A 128 16.10 0.54 -10.96
N ARG A 129 15.29 -0.35 -10.38
CA ARG A 129 14.99 -0.35 -8.94
C ARG A 129 16.05 -1.13 -8.16
N CYS A 130 16.57 -2.23 -8.69
CA CYS A 130 17.73 -2.92 -8.10
C CYS A 130 18.93 -1.97 -7.96
N GLU A 131 19.25 -1.18 -8.99
CA GLU A 131 20.37 -0.23 -8.95
C GLU A 131 20.18 0.94 -7.97
N ARG A 132 18.93 1.26 -7.61
CA ARG A 132 18.60 2.40 -6.72
C ARG A 132 18.31 2.00 -5.28
N ASP A 133 17.70 0.83 -5.10
CA ASP A 133 17.17 0.35 -3.82
C ASP A 133 18.00 -0.83 -3.26
N GLY A 134 18.98 -1.37 -4.01
CA GLY A 134 19.99 -2.34 -3.54
C GLY A 134 21.29 -1.67 -3.11
#